data_AF-A0A534VS49-F1
#
_entry.id   AF-A0A534VS49-F1
#
_cell.length_a   1.000
_cell.length_b   1.000
_cell.length_c   1.000
_cell.angle_alpha   90.00
_cell.angle_beta   90.00
_cell.angle_gamma   90.00
#
_symmetry.space_group_name_H-M   'P 1'
#
loop_
_entity.id
_entity.type
_entity.pdbx_description
1 polymer ?
#
loop_
_entity_poly.entity_id
_entity_poly.type
_entity_poly.pdbx_seq_one_letter_code
_entity_poly.pdbx_strand_id
1 'polypeptide(L)'
;DHPPLRDAAVAAWHLLTAAIRDCQRAGRIRSGDPAELSFALWCVVHGLAVLAVDDQIPGDVLHAVPLEQLAEHATRCLLEGLARRARRS
;
A
#
# COMPACT_ATOMS: atom_id res chain seq x y z
N ASP A 1 2.46 -19.72 -16.12
CA ASP A 1 1.27 -19.07 -15.53
C ASP A 1 0.80 -19.86 -14.32
N HIS A 2 0.64 -19.20 -13.18
CA HIS A 2 0.10 -19.81 -11.95
C HIS A 2 -1.27 -19.18 -11.65
N PRO A 3 -2.38 -19.79 -12.10
CA PRO A 3 -3.74 -19.27 -11.89
C PRO A 3 -4.05 -18.90 -10.43
N PRO A 4 -3.64 -19.68 -9.41
CA PRO A 4 -3.89 -19.33 -8.01
C PRO A 4 -3.24 -18.01 -7.58
N LEU A 5 -2.07 -17.66 -8.13
CA LEU A 5 -1.40 -16.39 -7.80
C LEU A 5 -2.12 -15.20 -8.44
N ARG A 6 -2.67 -15.37 -9.64
CA ARG A 6 -3.49 -14.34 -10.29
C ARG A 6 -4.78 -14.09 -9.50
N ASP A 7 -5.46 -15.15 -9.08
CA ASP A 7 -6.69 -15.04 -8.30
C ASP A 7 -6.44 -14.37 -6.95
N ALA A 8 -5.33 -14.73 -6.29
CA ALA A 8 -4.91 -14.08 -5.04
C ALA A 8 -4.62 -12.58 -5.24
N ALA A 9 -3.96 -12.19 -6.34
CA ALA A 9 -3.69 -10.79 -6.63
C ALA A 9 -4.98 -9.98 -6.87
N VAL A 10 -5.95 -10.55 -7.61
CA VAL A 10 -7.26 -9.92 -7.83
C VAL A 10 -8.03 -9.78 -6.52
N ALA A 11 -8.05 -10.82 -5.69
CA ALA A 11 -8.69 -10.77 -4.38
C ALA A 11 -8.07 -9.71 -3.46
N ALA A 12 -6.74 -9.62 -3.43
CA ALA A 12 -6.01 -8.62 -2.66
C ALA A 12 -6.31 -7.19 -3.15
N TRP A 13 -6.40 -6.98 -4.47
CA TRP A 13 -6.79 -5.70 -5.06
C TRP A 13 -8.20 -5.26 -4.62
N HIS A 14 -9.17 -6.19 -4.66
CA HIS A 14 -10.53 -5.90 -4.23
C HIS A 14 -10.61 -5.59 -2.73
N LEU A 15 -9.89 -6.35 -1.91
CA LEU A 15 -9.80 -6.10 -0.47
C LEU A 15 -9.23 -4.71 -0.18
N LEU A 16 -8.15 -4.34 -0.86
CA LEU A 16 -7.53 -3.02 -0.74
C LEU A 16 -8.50 -1.90 -1.10
N THR A 17 -9.18 -2.05 -2.24
CA THR A 17 -10.14 -1.05 -2.73
C THR A 17 -11.33 -0.89 -1.78
N ALA A 18 -11.82 -2.00 -1.20
CA ALA A 18 -12.86 -1.96 -0.18
C ALA A 18 -12.38 -1.22 1.08
N ALA A 19 -11.18 -1.51 1.57
CA ALA A 19 -10.61 -0.84 2.74
C ALA A 19 -10.45 0.69 2.53
N ILE A 20 -10.04 1.13 1.34
CA ILE A 20 -9.99 2.56 1.00
C ILE A 20 -11.38 3.20 1.07
N ARG A 21 -12.39 2.56 0.46
CA ARG A 21 -13.78 3.05 0.50
C ARG A 21 -14.29 3.16 1.93
N ASP A 22 -14.00 2.17 2.76
CA ASP A 22 -14.43 2.13 4.16
C ASP A 22 -13.78 3.24 4.98
N CYS A 23 -12.47 3.44 4.80
CA CYS A 23 -11.73 4.53 5.42
C CYS A 23 -12.22 5.92 4.96
N GLN A 24 -12.60 6.08 3.68
CA GLN A 24 -13.20 7.32 3.18
C GLN A 24 -14.58 7.57 3.78
N ARG A 25 -15.45 6.55 3.87
CA ARG A 25 -16.76 6.67 4.53
C ARG A 25 -16.64 7.05 6.00
N ALA A 26 -15.60 6.55 6.68
CA ALA A 26 -15.28 6.90 8.05
C ALA A 26 -14.56 8.27 8.20
N GLY A 27 -14.29 8.99 7.11
CA GLY A 27 -13.60 10.28 7.12
C GLY A 27 -12.12 10.23 7.49
N ARG A 28 -11.50 9.03 7.46
CA ARG A 28 -10.09 8.80 7.85
C ARG A 28 -9.11 9.07 6.71
N ILE A 29 -9.53 8.83 5.47
CA ILE A 29 -8.76 9.12 4.25
C ILE A 29 -9.49 10.20 3.44
N ARG A 30 -8.74 11.04 2.71
CA ARG A 30 -9.31 12.07 1.83
C ARG A 30 -10.30 11.50 0.81
N SER A 31 -11.29 12.32 0.43
CA SER A 31 -12.17 12.04 -0.70
C SER A 31 -11.38 12.03 -2.02
N GLY A 32 -11.83 11.23 -2.99
CA GLY A 32 -11.22 11.01 -4.30
C GLY A 32 -11.66 9.67 -4.87
N ASP A 33 -11.26 9.33 -6.10
CA ASP A 33 -11.57 8.02 -6.68
C ASP A 33 -10.87 6.91 -5.89
N PRO A 34 -11.61 5.97 -5.27
CA PRO A 34 -11.01 4.84 -4.57
C PRO A 34 -10.06 4.02 -5.45
N ALA A 35 -10.31 3.89 -6.75
CA ALA A 35 -9.48 3.11 -7.66
C ALA A 35 -8.09 3.76 -7.83
N GLU A 36 -8.03 5.08 -8.04
CA GLU A 36 -6.77 5.82 -8.15
C GLU A 36 -5.96 5.75 -6.86
N LEU A 37 -6.61 5.91 -5.71
CA LEU A 37 -5.94 5.82 -4.41
C LEU A 37 -5.44 4.39 -4.12
N SER A 38 -6.23 3.39 -4.46
CA SER A 38 -5.85 1.97 -4.31
C SER A 38 -4.72 1.61 -5.25
N PHE A 39 -4.70 2.16 -6.47
CA PHE A 39 -3.61 1.95 -7.43
C PHE A 39 -2.27 2.45 -6.90
N ALA A 40 -2.24 3.66 -6.33
CA ALA A 40 -1.02 4.18 -5.71
C ALA A 40 -0.51 3.28 -4.57
N LEU A 41 -1.41 2.80 -3.71
CA LEU A 41 -1.04 1.91 -2.61
C LEU A 41 -0.62 0.53 -3.10
N TRP A 42 -1.28 0.01 -4.13
CA TRP A 42 -0.90 -1.22 -4.79
C TRP A 42 0.51 -1.12 -5.37
N CYS A 43 0.85 -0.05 -6.09
CA CYS A 43 2.20 0.16 -6.61
C CYS A 43 3.28 0.11 -5.52
N VAL A 44 3.02 0.68 -4.35
CA VAL A 44 3.97 0.66 -3.23
C VAL A 44 4.17 -0.75 -2.68
N VAL A 45 3.08 -1.46 -2.35
CA VAL A 45 3.16 -2.82 -1.78
C VAL A 45 3.74 -3.80 -2.80
N HIS A 46 3.33 -3.69 -4.05
CA HIS A 46 3.81 -4.57 -5.12
C HIS A 46 5.28 -4.30 -5.45
N GLY A 47 5.70 -3.02 -5.48
CA GLY A 47 7.10 -2.64 -5.63
C GLY A 47 7.97 -3.22 -4.53
N LEU A 48 7.55 -3.12 -3.26
CA LEU A 48 8.27 -3.71 -2.15
C LEU A 48 8.36 -5.24 -2.25
N ALA A 49 7.26 -5.90 -2.63
CA ALA A 49 7.24 -7.35 -2.80
C ALA A 49 8.21 -7.81 -3.90
N VAL A 50 8.24 -7.13 -5.06
CA VAL A 50 9.18 -7.43 -6.15
C VAL A 50 10.62 -7.23 -5.67
N LEU A 51 10.92 -6.10 -5.01
CA LEU A 51 12.26 -5.82 -4.49
C LEU A 51 12.71 -6.89 -3.48
N ALA A 52 11.80 -7.38 -2.63
CA ALA A 52 12.10 -8.40 -1.64
C ALA A 52 12.31 -9.79 -2.26
N VAL A 53 11.48 -10.18 -3.22
CA VAL A 53 11.56 -11.50 -3.88
C VAL A 53 12.80 -11.62 -4.76
N ASP A 54 13.19 -10.52 -5.42
CA ASP A 54 14.34 -10.50 -6.33
C ASP A 54 15.66 -10.15 -5.63
N ASP A 55 15.69 -10.12 -4.28
CA ASP A 55 16.86 -9.73 -3.46
C ASP A 55 17.46 -8.36 -3.84
N GLN A 56 16.61 -7.41 -4.23
CA GLN A 56 17.01 -6.05 -4.66
C GLN A 56 16.96 -5.02 -3.52
N ILE A 57 16.62 -5.44 -2.30
CA ILE A 57 16.74 -4.58 -1.11
C ILE A 57 18.17 -4.72 -0.57
N PRO A 58 18.93 -3.61 -0.41
CA PRO A 58 20.27 -3.67 0.15
C PRO A 58 20.31 -4.38 1.51
N GLY A 59 21.30 -5.26 1.70
CA GLY A 59 21.39 -6.08 2.91
C GLY A 59 21.52 -5.26 4.19
N ASP A 60 22.27 -4.16 4.16
CA ASP A 60 22.41 -3.21 5.27
C ASP A 60 21.07 -2.56 5.67
N VAL A 61 20.19 -2.30 4.70
CA VAL A 61 18.82 -1.83 4.97
C VAL A 61 18.02 -2.90 5.71
N LEU A 62 18.04 -4.16 5.27
CA LEU A 62 17.33 -5.25 5.93
C LEU A 62 17.91 -5.62 7.31
N HIS A 63 19.20 -5.37 7.54
CA HIS A 63 19.81 -5.54 8.85
C HIS A 63 19.36 -4.46 9.84
N ALA A 64 19.13 -3.24 9.35
CA ALA A 64 18.67 -2.13 10.17
C ALA A 64 17.15 -2.17 10.42
N VAL A 65 16.37 -2.58 9.42
CA VAL A 65 14.90 -2.56 9.47
C VAL A 65 14.34 -3.85 8.85
N PRO A 66 13.59 -4.66 9.61
CA PRO A 66 12.91 -5.84 9.07
C PRO A 66 11.96 -5.49 7.91
N LEU A 67 11.80 -6.41 6.96
CA LEU A 67 10.96 -6.22 5.78
C LEU A 67 9.52 -5.83 6.13
N GLU A 68 8.96 -6.44 7.18
CA GLU A 68 7.62 -6.15 7.68
C GLU A 68 7.50 -4.69 8.13
N GLN A 69 8.52 -4.18 8.81
CA GLN A 69 8.54 -2.79 9.26
C GLN A 69 8.72 -1.81 8.08
N LEU A 70 9.45 -2.19 7.02
CA LEU A 70 9.52 -1.41 5.79
C LEU A 70 8.15 -1.33 5.09
N ALA A 71 7.42 -2.44 5.03
CA ALA A 71 6.08 -2.50 4.47
C ALA A 71 5.09 -1.61 5.24
N GLU A 72 5.13 -1.67 6.57
CA GLU A 72 4.33 -0.82 7.44
C GLU A 72 4.66 0.67 7.24
N HIS A 73 5.95 1.03 7.19
CA HIS A 73 6.37 2.42 6.98
C HIS A 73 5.96 2.93 5.61
N ALA A 74 6.16 2.16 4.54
CA ALA A 74 5.78 2.58 3.18
C ALA A 74 4.27 2.80 3.07
N THR A 75 3.48 1.91 3.67
CA THR A 75 2.02 2.04 3.75
C THR A 75 1.61 3.27 4.55
N ARG A 76 2.25 3.50 5.71
CA ARG A 76 1.98 4.66 6.57
C ARG A 76 2.32 5.98 5.88
N CYS A 77 3.50 6.11 5.27
CA CYS A 77 3.90 7.31 4.53
C CYS A 77 2.91 7.65 3.42
N LEU A 78 2.44 6.63 2.69
CA LEU A 78 1.41 6.85 1.68
C LEU A 78 0.09 7.29 2.31
N LEU A 79 -0.38 6.61 3.35
CA LEU A 79 -1.62 6.96 4.05
C LEU A 79 -1.57 8.35 4.68
N GLU A 80 -0.43 8.79 5.21
CA GLU A 80 -0.21 10.14 5.75
C GLU A 80 -0.17 11.19 4.63
N GLY A 81 0.44 10.90 3.49
CA GLY A 81 0.36 11.75 2.29
C GLY A 81 -1.04 11.83 1.69
N LEU A 82 -1.84 10.76 1.86
CA LEU A 82 -3.27 10.71 1.53
C LEU A 82 -4.17 11.26 2.64
N ALA A 83 -3.63 11.47 3.84
CA ALA A 83 -4.40 11.98 4.95
C ALA A 83 -4.82 13.42 4.66
N ARG A 84 -6.02 13.77 5.11
CA ARG A 84 -6.62 15.06 4.82
C ARG A 84 -5.74 16.17 5.40
N ARG A 85 -5.17 17.03 4.54
CA ARG A 85 -4.48 18.24 5.01
C ARG A 85 -5.49 19.10 5.77
N ALA A 86 -5.25 19.34 7.05
CA ALA A 86 -6.07 20.26 7.83
C ALA A 86 -6.03 21.63 7.13
N ARG A 87 -7.20 22.18 6.79
CA ARG A 87 -7.29 23.54 6.27
C ARG A 87 -6.73 24.46 7.36
N ARG A 88 -5.59 25.10 7.12
CA ARG A 88 -5.18 26.25 7.93
C ARG A 88 -6.32 27.27 7.82
N SER A 89 -6.91 27.57 8.96
CA SER A 89 -7.89 28.66 9.15
C SER A 89 -7.19 29.99 8.98
#